data_AF-A0AA43HYS8-F1
#
_entry.id   AF-A0AA43HYS8-F1
#
_cell.length_a   1.000
_cell.length_b   1.000
_cell.length_c   1.000
_cell.angle_alpha   90.00
_cell.angle_beta   90.00
_cell.angle_gamma   90.00
#
_symmetry.space_group_name_H-M   'P 1'
#
loop_
_entity.id
_entity.type
_entity.pdbx_description
1 polymer ?
#
loop_
_entity_poly.entity_id
_entity_poly.type
_entity_poly.pdbx_seq_one_letter_code
_entity_poly.pdbx_strand_id
1 'polypeptide(L)'
;MTTITFDENSEAGRTLMSMIRNMKPSVRKTIHLTNEKTEVAVQHIPGVPHTQEELFEAVQRSKEDIKAGRVISHEELKKQITTW
;
A
#
# COMPACT_ATOMS: atom_id res chain seq x y z
N MET A 1 9.48 5.36 -15.64
CA MET A 1 8.62 4.17 -15.71
C MET A 1 7.39 4.57 -16.50
N THR A 2 7.16 3.93 -17.65
CA THR A 2 6.11 4.35 -18.60
C THR A 2 4.96 3.35 -18.52
N THR A 3 3.78 3.83 -18.13
CA THR A 3 2.55 3.02 -18.06
C THR A 3 1.80 3.17 -19.37
N ILE A 4 1.41 2.06 -19.99
CA ILE A 4 0.59 2.03 -21.21
C ILE A 4 -0.80 1.53 -20.82
N THR A 5 -1.82 2.33 -21.09
CA THR A 5 -3.23 2.02 -20.82
C THR A 5 -3.94 1.57 -22.09
N PHE A 6 -4.84 0.58 -21.97
CA PHE A 6 -5.64 0.06 -23.08
C PHE A 6 -7.11 -0.04 -22.65
N ASP A 7 -8.03 0.30 -23.55
CA ASP A 7 -9.46 0.07 -23.35
C ASP A 7 -9.83 -1.38 -23.70
N GLU A 8 -10.20 -2.17 -22.69
CA GLU A 8 -10.58 -3.58 -22.85
C GLU A 8 -11.86 -3.79 -23.69
N ASN A 9 -12.69 -2.75 -23.84
CA ASN A 9 -13.91 -2.82 -24.63
C ASN A 9 -13.68 -2.58 -26.13
N SER A 10 -12.52 -2.02 -26.49
CA SER A 10 -12.10 -1.86 -27.87
C SER A 10 -11.77 -3.21 -28.53
N GLU A 11 -11.92 -3.31 -29.85
CA GLU A 11 -11.58 -4.51 -30.62
C GLU A 11 -10.11 -4.95 -30.42
N ALA A 12 -9.20 -3.97 -30.39
CA ALA A 12 -7.79 -4.19 -30.11
C ALA A 12 -7.56 -4.69 -28.68
N GLY A 13 -8.26 -4.11 -27.69
CA GLY A 13 -8.19 -4.52 -26.28
C GLY A 13 -8.70 -5.95 -26.08
N ARG A 14 -9.84 -6.31 -26.68
CA ARG A 14 -10.40 -7.67 -26.62
C ARG A 14 -9.46 -8.71 -27.23
N THR A 15 -8.86 -8.37 -28.37
CA THR A 15 -7.88 -9.22 -29.05
C THR A 15 -6.67 -9.46 -28.17
N LEU A 16 -6.11 -8.40 -27.59
CA LEU A 16 -4.96 -8.45 -26.68
C LEU A 16 -5.27 -9.29 -25.42
N MET A 17 -6.46 -9.12 -24.82
CA MET A 17 -6.90 -9.91 -23.67
C MET A 17 -7.06 -11.39 -23.99
N SER A 18 -7.53 -11.73 -25.20
CA SER A 18 -7.62 -13.12 -25.65
C SER A 18 -6.24 -13.77 -25.79
N MET A 19 -5.25 -13.02 -26.30
CA MET A 19 -3.88 -13.50 -26.45
C MET A 19 -3.25 -13.73 -25.07
N ILE A 20 -3.35 -12.78 -24.15
CA ILE A 20 -2.80 -12.89 -22.78
C ILE A 20 -3.43 -14.07 -22.03
N ARG A 21 -4.73 -14.34 -22.23
CA ARG A 21 -5.42 -15.48 -21.60
C ARG A 21 -4.86 -16.82 -22.04
N ASN A 22 -4.43 -16.92 -23.29
CA ASN A 22 -3.88 -18.13 -23.90
C ASN A 22 -2.36 -18.26 -23.74
N MET A 23 -1.68 -17.27 -23.15
CA MET A 23 -0.24 -17.33 -22.91
C MET A 23 0.11 -18.24 -21.74
N LYS A 24 1.33 -18.82 -21.81
CA LYS A 24 1.89 -19.62 -20.72
C LYS A 24 1.92 -18.80 -19.41
N PRO A 25 1.60 -19.41 -18.26
CA PRO A 25 1.54 -18.70 -16.97
C PRO A 25 2.81 -17.94 -16.59
N SER A 26 3.99 -18.43 -17.03
CA SER A 26 5.29 -17.79 -16.80
C SER A 26 5.42 -16.42 -17.45
N VAL A 27 4.78 -16.19 -18.60
CA VAL A 27 4.82 -14.90 -19.31
C VAL A 27 3.70 -13.97 -18.82
N ARG A 28 2.57 -14.55 -18.40
CA ARG A 28 1.43 -13.82 -17.84
C ARG A 28 1.78 -13.06 -16.55
N LYS A 29 2.71 -13.59 -15.74
CA LYS A 29 3.18 -12.94 -14.50
C LYS A 29 3.88 -11.60 -14.71
N THR A 30 4.45 -11.35 -15.88
CA THR A 30 5.13 -10.06 -16.18
C THR A 30 4.13 -8.96 -16.57
N ILE A 31 2.91 -9.32 -16.97
CA ILE A 31 1.85 -8.37 -17.31
C ILE A 31 1.01 -8.16 -16.05
N HIS A 32 1.33 -7.12 -15.28
CA HIS A 32 0.47 -6.67 -14.19
C HIS A 32 -0.82 -6.08 -14.76
N LEU A 33 -1.82 -6.95 -14.96
CA LEU A 33 -3.19 -6.56 -15.25
C LEU A 33 -3.77 -6.00 -13.95
N THR A 34 -3.63 -4.69 -13.73
CA THR A 34 -4.36 -4.01 -12.66
C THR A 34 -5.82 -3.96 -13.09
N ASN A 35 -6.60 -4.96 -12.68
CA ASN A 35 -8.05 -4.88 -12.76
C ASN A 35 -8.46 -3.71 -11.84
N GLU A 36 -9.21 -2.74 -12.36
CA GLU A 36 -9.63 -1.53 -11.62
C GLU A 36 -10.48 -1.83 -10.36
N LYS A 37 -10.74 -3.12 -10.07
CA LYS A 37 -11.41 -3.62 -8.86
C LYS A 37 -10.56 -4.49 -7.94
N THR A 38 -9.26 -4.58 -8.18
CA THR A 38 -8.35 -5.04 -7.13
C THR A 38 -7.94 -3.81 -6.35
N GLU A 39 -8.74 -3.45 -5.33
CA GLU A 39 -8.18 -2.78 -4.16
C GLU A 39 -6.96 -3.61 -3.78
N VAL A 40 -5.76 -3.11 -4.10
CA VAL A 40 -4.54 -3.62 -3.49
C VAL A 40 -4.83 -3.42 -2.01
N ALA A 41 -5.10 -4.51 -1.29
CA ALA A 41 -5.24 -4.46 0.14
C ALA A 41 -3.88 -4.02 0.67
N VAL A 42 -3.68 -2.70 0.74
CA VAL A 42 -2.55 -2.09 1.40
C VAL A 42 -2.75 -2.51 2.84
N GLN A 43 -1.99 -3.52 3.27
CA GLN A 43 -1.98 -3.92 4.66
C GLN A 43 -1.55 -2.69 5.46
N HIS A 44 -2.52 -2.04 6.09
CA HIS A 44 -2.27 -0.87 6.89
C HIS A 44 -1.55 -1.32 8.15
N ILE A 45 -0.24 -1.08 8.22
CA ILE A 45 0.55 -1.40 9.40
C ILE A 45 0.19 -0.38 10.49
N PRO A 46 -0.32 -0.80 11.66
CA PRO A 46 -0.64 0.13 12.73
C PRO A 46 0.58 0.97 13.13
N GLY A 47 0.40 2.29 13.21
CA GLY A 47 1.47 3.22 13.58
C GLY A 47 2.38 3.67 12.44
N VAL A 48 2.17 3.18 11.21
CA VAL A 48 2.87 3.67 10.02
C VAL A 48 1.93 4.60 9.24
N PRO A 49 2.32 5.86 8.98
CA PRO A 49 1.55 6.72 8.07
C PRO A 49 1.76 6.28 6.62
N HIS A 50 0.68 6.22 5.84
CA HIS A 50 0.66 5.81 4.44
C HIS A 50 0.40 6.98 3.49
N THR A 51 -0.06 8.13 4.01
CA THR A 51 -0.19 9.38 3.26
C THR A 51 0.65 10.52 3.86
N GLN A 52 0.83 11.59 3.09
CA GLN A 52 1.54 12.78 3.55
C GLN A 52 0.76 13.51 4.65
N GLU A 53 -0.57 13.53 4.55
CA GLU A 53 -1.47 14.09 5.55
C GLU A 53 -1.37 13.32 6.88
N GLU A 54 -1.41 11.98 6.83
CA GLU A 54 -1.25 11.13 8.02
C GLU A 54 0.10 11.32 8.70
N LEU A 55 1.17 11.48 7.90
CA LEU A 55 2.49 11.78 8.42
C LEU A 55 2.50 13.14 9.14
N PHE A 56 1.87 14.16 8.56
CA PHE A 56 1.80 15.48 9.15
C PHE A 56 1.04 15.45 10.49
N GLU A 57 -0.11 14.78 10.53
CA GLU A 57 -0.90 14.61 11.75
C GLU A 57 -0.14 13.86 12.83
N ALA A 58 0.56 12.77 12.47
CA ALA A 58 1.37 12.00 13.40
C ALA A 58 2.50 12.84 14.01
N VAL A 59 3.15 13.68 13.19
CA VAL A 59 4.19 14.60 13.66
C VAL A 59 3.61 15.68 14.58
N GLN A 60 2.45 16.26 14.26
CA GLN A 60 1.82 17.27 15.13
C GLN A 60 1.45 16.68 16.48
N ARG A 61 0.81 15.50 16.50
CA ARG A 61 0.46 14.79 17.73
C ARG A 61 1.70 14.49 18.58
N SER A 62 2.77 14.03 17.95
CA SER A 62 4.05 13.77 18.63
C SER A 62 4.63 15.03 19.28
N LYS A 63 4.57 16.19 18.61
CA LYS A 63 5.00 17.46 19.20
C LYS A 63 4.16 17.86 20.41
N GLU A 64 2.85 17.68 20.35
CA GLU A 64 1.94 17.94 21.47
C GLU A 64 2.21 17.03 22.66
N ASP A 65 2.47 15.75 22.41
CA ASP A 65 2.81 14.77 23.43
C ASP A 65 4.14 15.10 24.12
N ILE A 66 5.16 15.48 23.35
CA ILE A 66 6.44 15.98 23.90
C ILE A 66 6.20 17.21 24.77
N LYS A 67 5.41 18.18 24.27
CA LYS A 67 5.09 19.40 25.01
C LYS A 67 4.33 19.13 26.31
N ALA A 68 3.43 18.13 26.30
CA ALA A 68 2.65 17.72 27.44
C ALA A 68 3.39 16.76 28.40
N GLY A 69 4.61 16.34 28.05
CA GLY A 69 5.37 15.35 28.83
C GLY A 69 4.82 13.93 28.74
N ARG A 70 3.94 13.64 27.77
CA ARG A 70 3.39 12.30 27.50
C ARG A 70 4.38 11.45 26.70
N VAL A 71 5.58 11.30 27.24
CA VAL A 71 6.65 10.51 26.64
C VAL A 71 7.04 9.37 27.57
N ILE A 72 7.32 8.20 27.00
CA ILE A 72 7.82 7.05 27.76
C ILE A 72 9.25 6.76 27.33
N SER A 73 10.07 6.28 28.27
CA SER A 73 11.42 5.84 27.94
C SER A 73 11.38 4.50 27.21
N HIS A 74 12.45 4.20 26.46
CA HIS A 74 12.63 2.92 25.78
C HIS A 74 12.52 1.72 26.74
N GLU A 75 13.08 1.86 27.94
CA GLU A 75 13.04 0.81 28.97
C GLU A 75 11.64 0.62 29.54
N GLU A 76 10.85 1.69 29.66
CA GLU A 76 9.45 1.59 30.08
C GLU A 76 8.56 0.99 28.99
N LEU A 77 8.81 1.35 27.74
CA LEU A 77 8.13 0.76 26.58
C LEU A 77 8.36 -0.77 26.51
N LYS A 78 9.61 -1.23 26.69
CA LYS A 78 9.94 -2.66 26.69
C LYS A 78 9.12 -3.45 27.73
N LYS A 79 8.97 -2.92 28.95
CA LYS A 79 8.18 -3.60 30.00
C LYS A 79 6.73 -3.83 29.57
N GLN A 80 6.12 -2.87 28.88
CA GLN A 80 4.74 -2.99 28.40
C GLN A 80 4.60 -4.03 27.28
N ILE A 81 5.59 -4.15 26.41
CA ILE A 81 5.58 -5.09 25.27
C ILE A 81 5.79 -6.55 25.71
N THR A 82 6.50 -6.79 26.82
CA THR A 82 6.88 -8.15 27.26
C THR A 82 5.74 -8.93 27.94
N THR A 83 4.50 -8.39 27.97
CA THR A 83 3.37 -8.98 28.72
C THR A 83 2.36 -9.74 27.83
N TRP A 84 2.77 -10.28 26.67
CA TRP A 84 1.90 -11.05 25.77
C TRP A 84 2.37 -12.49 25.59
#